data_AF-A0A2E0GT26-F1
#
_entry.id   AF-A0A2E0GT26-F1
#
_cell.length_a   1.000
_cell.length_b   1.000
_cell.length_c   1.000
_cell.angle_alpha   90.00
_cell.angle_beta   90.00
_cell.angle_gamma   90.00
#
_symmetry.space_group_name_H-M   'P 1'
#
loop_
_entity.id
_entity.type
_entity.pdbx_description
1 polymer ?
#
loop_
_entity_poly.entity_id
_entity_poly.type
_entity_poly.pdbx_seq_one_letter_code
_entity_poly.pdbx_strand_id
1 'polypeptide(L)'
;MKIIKNKTAIKNPFYSLFLVFFAYSGFAQNSDILSSHTSGQSFLTDFNNFKLIPNGKVSNRGQVDLNDLDIIWSDQFGEYEIYIDNNPQREGLGEGYPLSDYYLLYDDDKQKIAIFTGNIVCQLNNDEDAIDIANDYNLSLSHNFPSINQAFYNFEDLDGLQVILEQLQLDYRVKKAYPEILENFRRAQ
;
A
#
# COMPACT_ATOMS: atom_id res chain seq x y z
N MET A 1 18.43 73.26 -42.05
CA MET A 1 18.19 72.06 -42.89
C MET A 1 18.90 70.85 -42.28
N LYS A 2 18.18 70.03 -41.51
CA LYS A 2 18.24 68.58 -41.33
C LYS A 2 17.62 68.23 -39.97
N ILE A 3 16.47 67.58 -40.03
CA ILE A 3 15.80 66.90 -38.93
C ILE A 3 16.47 65.54 -38.79
N ILE A 4 16.88 65.13 -37.59
CA ILE A 4 16.99 63.72 -37.25
C ILE A 4 16.37 63.49 -35.87
N LYS A 5 15.23 62.78 -35.89
CA LYS A 5 14.58 62.14 -34.76
C LYS A 5 15.41 60.94 -34.31
N ASN A 6 15.44 60.65 -33.00
CA ASN A 6 15.40 59.26 -32.50
C ASN A 6 15.00 59.29 -31.02
N LYS A 7 13.74 58.98 -30.72
CA LYS A 7 13.20 57.64 -30.38
C LYS A 7 13.87 57.05 -29.14
N THR A 8 13.19 57.29 -28.02
CA THR A 8 13.23 56.53 -26.77
C THR A 8 13.05 55.03 -27.06
N ALA A 9 14.04 54.22 -26.68
CA ALA A 9 13.92 52.77 -26.64
C ALA A 9 14.03 52.31 -25.18
N ILE A 10 12.91 51.76 -24.70
CA ILE A 10 12.74 51.17 -23.38
C ILE A 10 13.68 49.97 -23.27
N LYS A 11 14.57 49.97 -22.27
CA LYS A 11 15.41 48.82 -21.95
C LYS A 11 14.52 47.76 -21.27
N ASN A 12 14.22 46.68 -21.98
CA ASN A 12 13.65 45.47 -21.39
C ASN A 12 14.65 44.89 -20.37
N PRO A 13 14.27 44.69 -19.09
CA PRO A 13 15.03 43.81 -18.22
C PRO A 13 14.66 42.37 -18.58
N PHE A 14 15.60 41.65 -19.20
CA PHE A 14 15.56 40.19 -19.25
C PHE A 14 15.64 39.68 -17.80
N TYR A 15 14.49 39.31 -17.22
CA TYR A 15 14.46 38.46 -16.05
C TYR A 15 14.83 37.05 -16.51
N SER A 16 16.08 36.65 -16.27
CA SER A 16 16.49 35.26 -16.36
C SER A 16 15.80 34.53 -15.21
N LEU A 17 14.71 33.84 -15.52
CA LEU A 17 14.05 32.94 -14.59
C LEU A 17 14.98 31.73 -14.41
N PHE A 18 15.76 31.72 -13.33
CA PHE A 18 16.55 30.56 -12.95
C PHE A 18 15.58 29.50 -12.41
N LEU A 19 15.10 28.63 -13.30
CA LEU A 19 14.37 27.43 -12.91
C LEU A 19 15.38 26.48 -12.24
N VAL A 20 15.42 26.53 -10.91
CA VAL A 20 16.06 25.49 -10.12
C VAL A 20 15.20 24.24 -10.26
N PHE A 21 15.60 23.34 -11.16
CA PHE A 21 15.12 21.96 -11.14
C PHE A 21 15.66 21.32 -9.87
N PHE A 22 14.83 21.20 -8.83
CA PHE A 22 15.05 20.16 -7.83
C PHE A 22 14.86 18.83 -8.55
N ALA A 23 15.96 18.11 -8.77
CA ALA A 23 15.92 16.77 -9.31
C ALA A 23 15.10 15.88 -8.36
N TYR A 24 13.90 15.50 -8.79
CA TYR A 24 13.03 14.48 -8.18
C TYR A 24 13.61 13.05 -8.36
N SER A 25 14.93 12.90 -8.41
CA SER A 25 15.58 11.63 -8.78
C SER A 25 15.44 10.54 -7.72
N GLY A 26 15.19 10.90 -6.45
CA GLY A 26 14.97 9.92 -5.38
C GLY A 26 13.59 9.23 -5.44
N PHE A 27 12.54 9.94 -5.85
CA PHE A 27 11.20 9.36 -5.95
C PHE A 27 11.07 8.42 -7.14
N ALA A 28 11.64 8.78 -8.30
CA ALA A 28 11.62 7.94 -9.49
C ALA A 28 12.42 6.63 -9.32
N GLN A 29 13.59 6.69 -8.66
CA GLN A 29 14.37 5.48 -8.38
C GLN A 29 13.64 4.52 -7.43
N ASN A 30 12.93 5.05 -6.43
CA ASN A 30 12.14 4.23 -5.52
C ASN A 30 10.92 3.61 -6.23
N SER A 31 10.25 4.33 -7.13
CA SER A 31 9.13 3.77 -7.89
C SER A 31 9.55 2.63 -8.81
N ASP A 32 10.72 2.72 -9.45
CA ASP A 32 11.23 1.68 -10.35
C ASP A 32 11.55 0.38 -9.59
N ILE A 33 12.15 0.49 -8.40
CA ILE A 33 12.44 -0.69 -7.56
C ILE A 33 11.14 -1.34 -7.09
N LEU A 34 10.19 -0.55 -6.57
CA LEU A 34 8.91 -1.09 -6.09
C LEU A 34 8.12 -1.74 -7.22
N SER A 35 8.00 -1.08 -8.37
CA SER A 35 7.30 -1.57 -9.56
C SER A 35 7.86 -2.91 -10.04
N SER A 36 9.19 -3.00 -10.17
CA SER A 36 9.88 -4.21 -10.66
C SER A 36 9.74 -5.44 -9.75
N HIS A 37 9.35 -5.25 -8.49
CA HIS A 37 9.12 -6.33 -7.53
C HIS A 37 7.64 -6.65 -7.30
N THR A 38 6.72 -5.95 -7.97
CA THR A 38 5.31 -6.32 -7.93
C THR A 38 5.02 -7.58 -8.75
N SER A 39 4.14 -8.44 -8.27
CA SER A 39 3.64 -9.58 -9.04
C SER A 39 2.22 -9.98 -8.60
N GLY A 40 1.66 -10.96 -9.31
CA GLY A 40 0.38 -11.56 -8.94
C GLY A 40 -0.85 -10.72 -9.29
N GLN A 41 -1.96 -11.06 -8.64
CA GLN A 41 -3.25 -10.44 -8.86
C GLN A 41 -3.32 -9.03 -8.25
N SER A 42 -4.11 -8.18 -8.90
CA SER A 42 -4.44 -6.84 -8.43
C SER A 42 -5.43 -6.88 -7.28
N PHE A 43 -5.13 -6.15 -6.20
CA PHE A 43 -6.00 -5.84 -5.08
C PHE A 43 -6.73 -4.53 -5.38
N LEU A 44 -7.98 -4.65 -5.83
CA LEU A 44 -8.78 -3.49 -6.20
C LEU A 44 -9.44 -2.89 -4.95
N THR A 45 -9.25 -1.59 -4.78
CA THR A 45 -10.04 -0.76 -3.86
C THR A 45 -10.88 0.21 -4.69
N ASP A 46 -11.77 0.97 -4.03
CA ASP A 46 -12.60 1.99 -4.69
C ASP A 46 -11.78 3.01 -5.50
N PHE A 47 -10.50 3.21 -5.15
CA PHE A 47 -9.67 4.22 -5.77
C PHE A 47 -8.35 3.70 -6.33
N ASN A 48 -7.76 2.66 -5.75
CA ASN A 48 -6.39 2.21 -6.05
C ASN A 48 -6.39 0.79 -6.62
N ASN A 49 -5.36 0.50 -7.42
CA ASN A 49 -5.11 -0.81 -8.00
C ASN A 49 -3.75 -1.32 -7.52
N PHE A 50 -3.75 -1.93 -6.35
CA PHE A 50 -2.52 -2.40 -5.73
C PHE A 50 -2.10 -3.76 -6.30
N LYS A 51 -0.80 -4.03 -6.31
CA LYS A 51 -0.23 -5.36 -6.55
C LYS A 51 0.63 -5.76 -5.35
N LEU A 52 0.71 -7.06 -5.11
CA LEU A 52 1.57 -7.61 -4.08
C LEU A 52 3.04 -7.42 -4.46
N ILE A 53 3.88 -7.10 -3.47
CA ILE A 53 5.33 -7.26 -3.54
C ILE A 53 5.67 -8.54 -2.76
N PRO A 54 5.91 -9.70 -3.42
CA PRO A 54 5.99 -11.00 -2.73
C PRO A 54 7.15 -11.09 -1.73
N ASN A 55 8.26 -10.43 -2.05
CA ASN A 55 9.44 -10.38 -1.19
C ASN A 55 9.42 -9.16 -0.25
N GLY A 56 8.31 -8.42 -0.27
CA GLY A 56 8.07 -7.30 0.62
C GLY A 56 7.79 -7.80 2.02
N LYS A 57 8.38 -7.14 3.00
CA LYS A 57 8.22 -7.43 4.41
C LYS A 57 7.71 -6.17 5.10
N VAL A 58 6.88 -6.41 6.11
CA VAL A 58 6.26 -5.37 6.93
C VAL A 58 6.50 -5.77 8.37
N SER A 59 7.17 -4.92 9.13
CA SER A 59 7.41 -5.09 10.56
C SER A 59 6.69 -3.98 11.31
N ASN A 60 5.90 -4.36 12.32
CA ASN A 60 5.33 -3.42 13.28
C ASN A 60 5.88 -3.61 14.70
N ARG A 61 6.90 -4.46 14.86
CA ARG A 61 7.45 -4.89 16.16
C ARG A 61 8.96 -5.12 16.06
N GLY A 62 9.70 -4.50 16.98
CA GLY A 62 11.16 -4.64 17.05
C GLY A 62 11.89 -3.69 16.09
N GLN A 63 13.17 -3.45 16.37
CA GLN A 63 14.04 -2.74 15.43
C GLN A 63 14.51 -3.73 14.38
N VAL A 64 14.21 -3.47 13.10
CA VAL A 64 14.84 -4.18 11.99
C VAL A 64 16.19 -3.51 11.71
N ASP A 65 17.26 -4.30 11.56
CA ASP A 65 18.51 -3.76 11.01
C ASP A 65 18.34 -3.51 9.50
N LEU A 66 17.87 -2.30 9.16
CA LEU A 66 17.67 -1.88 7.77
C LEU A 66 18.98 -1.72 6.98
N ASN A 67 20.15 -1.86 7.61
CA ASN A 67 21.46 -1.83 6.93
C ASN A 67 21.91 -3.22 6.45
N ASP A 68 21.09 -4.25 6.67
CA ASP A 68 21.35 -5.58 6.17
C ASP A 68 21.50 -5.58 4.64
N LEU A 69 22.53 -6.26 4.14
CA LEU A 69 22.91 -6.24 2.73
C LEU A 69 21.88 -6.93 1.83
N ASP A 70 21.01 -7.78 2.38
CA ASP A 70 19.92 -8.40 1.63
C ASP A 70 18.71 -7.46 1.49
N ILE A 71 18.66 -6.36 2.25
CA ILE A 71 17.62 -5.32 2.07
C ILE A 71 18.03 -4.40 0.92
N ILE A 72 17.23 -4.45 -0.15
CA ILE A 72 17.47 -3.65 -1.36
C ILE A 72 16.68 -2.36 -1.40
N TRP A 73 15.66 -2.25 -0.54
CA TRP A 73 14.83 -1.07 -0.40
C TRP A 73 14.13 -1.10 0.96
N SER A 74 13.98 0.07 1.59
CA SER A 74 13.21 0.23 2.81
C SER A 74 12.63 1.63 2.94
N ASP A 75 11.54 1.75 3.69
CA ASP A 75 10.95 3.02 4.11
C ASP A 75 10.19 2.80 5.43
N GLN A 76 9.71 3.91 6.01
CA GLN A 76 8.82 3.91 7.16
C GLN A 76 7.40 4.32 6.72
N PHE A 77 6.42 3.50 7.05
CA PHE A 77 5.01 3.71 6.77
C PHE A 77 4.22 3.79 8.07
N GLY A 78 4.16 4.98 8.68
CA GLY A 78 3.57 5.14 10.01
C GLY A 78 4.42 4.48 11.09
N GLU A 79 3.83 3.54 11.84
CA GLU A 79 4.53 2.71 12.84
C GLU A 79 5.22 1.48 12.23
N TYR A 80 5.07 1.27 10.92
CA TYR A 80 5.57 0.09 10.23
C TYR A 80 6.91 0.40 9.56
N GLU A 81 7.91 -0.46 9.79
CA GLU A 81 9.09 -0.57 8.95
C GLU A 81 8.75 -1.49 7.78
N ILE A 82 8.92 -0.99 6.55
CA ILE A 82 8.63 -1.75 5.33
C ILE A 82 9.89 -1.87 4.50
N TYR A 83 10.12 -3.05 3.93
CA TYR A 83 11.34 -3.31 3.18
C TYR A 83 11.16 -4.42 2.15
N ILE A 84 12.04 -4.46 1.15
CA ILE A 84 12.15 -5.58 0.20
C ILE A 84 13.41 -6.36 0.53
N ASP A 85 13.24 -7.64 0.81
CA ASP A 85 14.32 -8.58 1.10
C ASP A 85 14.68 -9.38 -0.16
N ASN A 86 15.92 -9.32 -0.60
CA ASN A 86 16.41 -10.07 -1.75
C ASN A 86 16.54 -11.59 -1.44
N ASN A 87 16.45 -11.97 -0.16
CA ASN A 87 16.38 -13.34 0.28
C ASN A 87 14.98 -13.67 0.85
N PRO A 88 14.01 -14.07 0.00
CA PRO A 88 12.62 -14.25 0.42
C PRO A 88 12.41 -15.37 1.44
N GLN A 89 13.36 -16.30 1.53
CA GLN A 89 13.33 -17.48 2.43
C GLN A 89 13.81 -17.16 3.85
N ARG A 90 14.33 -15.95 4.08
CA ARG A 90 14.73 -15.51 5.42
C ARG A 90 13.49 -15.25 6.28
N GLU A 91 13.39 -15.92 7.42
CA GLU A 91 12.47 -15.52 8.49
C GLU A 91 12.84 -14.07 8.87
N GLY A 92 11.88 -13.16 8.84
CA GLY A 92 12.16 -11.72 8.89
C GLY A 92 13.02 -11.30 10.08
N LEU A 93 13.69 -10.17 9.92
CA LEU A 93 14.80 -9.69 10.76
C LEU A 93 14.43 -9.30 12.21
N GLY A 94 13.25 -9.67 12.72
CA GLY A 94 12.83 -9.39 14.08
C GLY A 94 13.18 -10.52 15.04
N GLU A 95 14.02 -10.26 16.04
CA GLU A 95 14.27 -11.24 17.10
C GLU A 95 12.99 -11.50 17.92
N GLY A 96 12.54 -12.76 17.96
CA GLY A 96 11.66 -13.28 19.01
C GLY A 96 10.15 -12.99 18.89
N TYR A 97 9.67 -12.46 17.77
CA TYR A 97 8.24 -12.23 17.55
C TYR A 97 7.76 -12.89 16.25
N PRO A 98 6.55 -13.47 16.21
CA PRO A 98 6.01 -14.04 14.98
C PRO A 98 5.95 -12.94 13.90
N LEU A 99 6.36 -13.29 12.68
CA LEU A 99 6.13 -12.45 11.51
C LEU A 99 4.63 -12.18 11.44
N SER A 100 4.28 -10.91 11.44
CA SER A 100 2.91 -10.50 11.14
C SER A 100 2.58 -10.86 9.70
N ASP A 101 1.38 -11.40 9.45
CA ASP A 101 0.84 -11.72 8.11
C ASP A 101 0.48 -10.46 7.30
N TYR A 102 1.25 -9.38 7.46
CA TYR A 102 1.12 -8.16 6.67
C TYR A 102 1.78 -8.36 5.31
N TYR A 103 1.14 -7.83 4.28
CA TYR A 103 1.62 -7.89 2.92
C TYR A 103 1.87 -6.48 2.39
N LEU A 104 3.05 -6.28 1.81
CA LEU A 104 3.42 -5.02 1.20
C LEU A 104 2.76 -4.91 -0.19
N LEU A 105 2.04 -3.82 -0.40
CA LEU A 105 1.31 -3.55 -1.63
C LEU A 105 1.84 -2.28 -2.31
N TYR A 106 1.77 -2.26 -3.64
CA TYR A 106 2.15 -1.09 -4.44
C TYR A 106 1.22 -0.84 -5.63
N ASP A 107 0.80 0.40 -5.80
CA ASP A 107 0.02 0.91 -6.94
C ASP A 107 0.97 1.69 -7.84
N ASP A 108 1.23 1.16 -9.04
CA ASP A 108 2.19 1.69 -10.00
C ASP A 108 1.72 3.04 -10.60
N ASP A 109 0.43 3.13 -10.93
CA ASP A 109 -0.17 4.31 -11.57
C ASP A 109 -0.11 5.52 -10.64
N LYS A 110 -0.26 5.28 -9.33
CA LYS A 110 -0.27 6.32 -8.30
C LYS A 110 1.03 6.43 -7.52
N GLN A 111 1.99 5.54 -7.80
CA GLN A 111 3.25 5.42 -7.06
C GLN A 111 3.03 5.38 -5.55
N LYS A 112 2.09 4.52 -5.11
CA LYS A 112 1.60 4.51 -3.73
C LYS A 112 1.80 3.15 -3.09
N ILE A 113 2.31 3.17 -1.86
CA ILE A 113 2.44 1.98 -1.01
C ILE A 113 1.21 1.84 -0.11
N ALA A 114 0.83 0.60 0.16
CA ALA A 114 -0.11 0.25 1.21
C ALA A 114 0.30 -1.06 1.90
N ILE A 115 -0.37 -1.37 3.01
CA ILE A 115 -0.21 -2.64 3.72
C ILE A 115 -1.56 -3.35 3.72
N PHE A 116 -1.60 -4.58 3.25
CA PHE A 116 -2.74 -5.48 3.47
C PHE A 116 -2.52 -6.27 4.76
N THR A 117 -3.54 -6.37 5.62
CA THR A 117 -3.40 -7.00 6.95
C THR A 117 -3.64 -8.51 6.99
N GLY A 118 -3.99 -9.10 5.85
CA GLY A 118 -4.48 -10.47 5.77
C GLY A 118 -5.99 -10.60 6.02
N ASN A 119 -6.64 -9.55 6.56
CA ASN A 119 -8.07 -9.60 6.86
C ASN A 119 -8.95 -9.13 5.69
N ILE A 120 -10.03 -9.85 5.44
CA ILE A 120 -11.21 -9.38 4.71
C ILE A 120 -12.18 -8.80 5.72
N VAL A 121 -12.63 -7.56 5.47
CA VAL A 121 -13.64 -6.88 6.28
C VAL A 121 -15.00 -7.07 5.63
N CYS A 122 -15.93 -7.64 6.38
CA CYS A 122 -17.32 -7.78 5.96
C CYS A 122 -18.24 -6.93 6.83
N GLN A 123 -19.03 -6.08 6.17
CA GLN A 123 -20.23 -5.51 6.77
C GLN A 123 -21.38 -6.49 6.55
N LEU A 124 -21.95 -7.01 7.62
CA LEU A 124 -23.01 -8.00 7.60
C LEU A 124 -24.39 -7.32 7.64
N ASN A 125 -25.42 -8.05 7.21
CA ASN A 125 -26.80 -7.69 7.50
C ASN A 125 -27.11 -7.94 8.99
N ASN A 126 -28.22 -7.40 9.46
CA ASN A 126 -28.58 -7.49 10.88
C ASN A 126 -28.77 -8.95 11.31
N ASP A 127 -28.27 -9.28 12.49
CA ASP A 127 -28.44 -10.58 13.15
C ASP A 127 -27.79 -11.78 12.43
N GLU A 128 -26.97 -11.53 11.41
CA GLU A 128 -26.22 -12.59 10.71
C GLU A 128 -25.07 -13.12 11.57
N ASP A 129 -24.88 -14.45 11.56
CA ASP A 129 -23.79 -15.09 12.30
C ASP A 129 -22.49 -15.09 11.48
N ALA A 130 -21.50 -14.36 11.97
CA ALA A 130 -20.17 -14.30 11.37
C ALA A 130 -19.46 -15.67 11.35
N ILE A 131 -19.75 -16.55 12.33
CA ILE A 131 -19.14 -17.88 12.39
C ILE A 131 -19.68 -18.77 11.27
N ASP A 132 -20.96 -18.69 10.96
CA ASP A 132 -21.56 -19.47 9.87
C ASP A 132 -20.97 -19.06 8.52
N ILE A 133 -20.81 -17.76 8.27
CA ILE A 133 -20.14 -17.24 7.07
C ILE A 133 -18.70 -17.75 7.02
N ALA A 134 -17.96 -17.68 8.13
CA ALA A 134 -16.58 -18.19 8.17
C ALA A 134 -16.51 -19.66 7.76
N ASN A 135 -17.40 -20.50 8.30
CA ASN A 135 -17.43 -21.93 8.01
C ASN A 135 -17.78 -22.22 6.54
N ASP A 136 -18.78 -21.52 5.99
CA ASP A 136 -19.24 -21.73 4.60
C ASP A 136 -18.16 -21.41 3.56
N TYR A 137 -17.29 -20.44 3.85
CA TYR A 137 -16.23 -19.99 2.96
C TYR A 137 -14.83 -20.50 3.35
N ASN A 138 -14.73 -21.40 4.33
CA ASN A 138 -13.47 -21.91 4.86
C ASN A 138 -12.50 -20.77 5.27
N LEU A 139 -13.04 -19.79 6.00
CA LEU A 139 -12.32 -18.64 6.53
C LEU A 139 -12.13 -18.80 8.04
N SER A 140 -11.14 -18.10 8.58
CA SER A 140 -10.95 -17.96 10.01
C SER A 140 -11.51 -16.62 10.50
N LEU A 141 -12.48 -16.64 11.40
CA LEU A 141 -12.99 -15.42 12.03
C LEU A 141 -11.93 -14.82 12.97
N SER A 142 -11.33 -13.70 12.59
CA SER A 142 -10.31 -13.02 13.39
C SER A 142 -10.94 -12.09 14.43
N HIS A 143 -11.97 -11.34 14.03
CA HIS A 143 -12.70 -10.43 14.92
C HIS A 143 -14.18 -10.38 14.55
N ASN A 144 -15.04 -10.19 15.56
CA ASN A 144 -16.48 -10.01 15.38
C ASN A 144 -16.97 -8.84 16.23
N PHE A 145 -17.66 -7.89 15.60
CA PHE A 145 -18.26 -6.73 16.22
C PHE A 145 -19.77 -6.66 15.90
N PRO A 146 -20.60 -7.48 16.58
CA PRO A 146 -22.04 -7.57 16.29
C PRO A 146 -22.76 -6.23 16.44
N SER A 147 -22.33 -5.36 17.36
CA SER A 147 -22.97 -4.06 17.60
C SER A 147 -22.93 -3.10 16.41
N ILE A 148 -22.04 -3.34 15.45
CA ILE A 148 -21.90 -2.55 14.21
C ILE A 148 -22.02 -3.42 12.95
N ASN A 149 -22.45 -4.68 13.11
CA ASN A 149 -22.53 -5.71 12.06
C ASN A 149 -21.25 -5.80 11.24
N GLN A 150 -20.09 -5.94 11.89
CA GLN A 150 -18.82 -6.03 11.20
C GLN A 150 -18.02 -7.23 11.67
N ALA A 151 -17.49 -8.00 10.73
CA ALA A 151 -16.64 -9.15 11.00
C ALA A 151 -15.37 -9.07 10.15
N PHE A 152 -14.29 -9.65 10.67
CA PHE A 152 -12.99 -9.71 10.03
C PHE A 152 -12.63 -11.18 9.85
N TYR A 153 -12.25 -11.54 8.64
CA TYR A 153 -11.94 -12.90 8.25
C TYR A 153 -10.53 -13.01 7.69
N ASN A 154 -9.77 -13.98 8.16
CA ASN A 154 -8.52 -14.40 7.55
C ASN A 154 -8.77 -15.60 6.63
N PHE A 155 -7.86 -15.81 5.69
CA PHE A 155 -7.89 -16.89 4.71
C PHE A 155 -6.45 -17.38 4.48
N GLU A 156 -6.30 -18.63 4.07
CA GLU A 156 -4.99 -19.29 4.07
C GLU A 156 -4.10 -18.91 2.88
N ASP A 157 -4.69 -18.46 1.76
CA ASP A 157 -3.96 -18.29 0.50
C ASP A 157 -4.41 -17.03 -0.27
N LEU A 158 -3.47 -16.09 -0.47
CA LEU A 158 -3.66 -14.85 -1.22
C LEU A 158 -4.14 -15.07 -2.66
N ASP A 159 -3.78 -16.18 -3.31
CA ASP A 159 -4.18 -16.46 -4.69
C ASP A 159 -5.71 -16.62 -4.84
N GLY A 160 -6.42 -16.92 -3.74
CA GLY A 160 -7.87 -17.03 -3.69
C GLY A 160 -8.63 -15.76 -3.33
N LEU A 161 -7.94 -14.66 -2.98
CA LEU A 161 -8.58 -13.48 -2.37
C LEU A 161 -9.71 -12.89 -3.22
N GLN A 162 -9.44 -12.62 -4.50
CA GLN A 162 -10.43 -11.97 -5.36
C GLN A 162 -11.68 -12.84 -5.54
N VAL A 163 -11.50 -14.16 -5.67
CA VAL A 163 -12.61 -15.10 -5.79
C VAL A 163 -13.45 -15.10 -4.50
N ILE A 164 -12.80 -15.13 -3.34
CA ILE A 164 -13.50 -15.05 -2.04
C ILE A 164 -14.25 -13.73 -1.89
N LEU A 165 -13.64 -12.60 -2.25
CA LEU A 165 -14.28 -11.29 -2.20
C LEU A 165 -15.53 -11.24 -3.10
N GLU A 166 -15.45 -11.75 -4.32
CA GLU A 166 -16.59 -11.81 -5.24
C GLU A 166 -17.71 -12.70 -4.70
N GLN A 167 -17.36 -13.85 -4.12
CA GLN A 167 -18.32 -14.75 -3.50
C GLN A 167 -19.02 -14.12 -2.28
N LEU A 168 -18.25 -13.48 -1.39
CA LEU A 168 -18.79 -12.76 -0.24
C LEU A 168 -19.67 -11.60 -0.66
N GLN A 169 -19.33 -10.87 -1.73
CA GLN A 169 -20.17 -9.78 -2.26
C GLN A 169 -21.50 -10.26 -2.86
N LEU A 170 -21.60 -11.54 -3.23
CA LEU A 170 -22.83 -12.17 -3.72
C LEU A 170 -23.64 -12.86 -2.61
N ASP A 171 -23.07 -13.04 -1.43
CA ASP A 171 -23.77 -13.62 -0.27
C ASP A 171 -24.84 -12.64 0.25
N TYR A 172 -26.08 -13.12 0.37
CA TYR A 172 -27.19 -12.29 0.85
C TYR A 172 -27.04 -11.82 2.30
N ARG A 173 -26.17 -12.46 3.11
CA ARG A 173 -25.86 -12.09 4.50
C ARG A 173 -24.84 -10.96 4.56
N VAL A 174 -24.09 -10.72 3.49
CA VAL A 174 -23.01 -9.75 3.43
C VAL A 174 -23.45 -8.52 2.63
N LYS A 175 -23.39 -7.35 3.26
CA LYS A 175 -23.72 -6.08 2.61
C LYS A 175 -22.56 -5.54 1.80
N LYS A 176 -21.33 -5.69 2.32
CA LYS A 176 -20.07 -5.29 1.68
C LYS A 176 -18.95 -6.19 2.16
N ALA A 177 -18.03 -6.55 1.27
CA ALA A 177 -16.77 -7.19 1.60
C ALA A 177 -15.62 -6.49 0.87
N TYR A 178 -14.53 -6.23 1.58
CA TYR A 178 -13.34 -5.58 1.03
C TYR A 178 -12.09 -5.98 1.84
N PRO A 179 -10.89 -5.98 1.23
CA PRO A 179 -9.65 -6.24 1.95
C PRO A 179 -9.36 -5.09 2.94
N GLU A 180 -8.89 -5.43 4.14
CA GLU A 180 -8.38 -4.44 5.09
C GLU A 180 -7.02 -3.91 4.63
N ILE A 181 -7.03 -2.74 4.00
CA ILE A 181 -5.83 -2.09 3.49
C ILE A 181 -5.55 -0.83 4.30
N LEU A 182 -4.36 -0.77 4.88
CA LEU A 182 -3.85 0.39 5.59
C LEU A 182 -3.21 1.34 4.56
N GLU A 183 -3.83 2.51 4.42
CA GLU A 183 -3.37 3.56 3.53
C GLU A 183 -3.14 4.87 4.28
N ASN A 184 -2.19 5.69 3.79
CA ASN A 184 -2.01 7.09 4.20
C ASN A 184 -1.71 7.31 5.70
N PHE A 185 -0.68 6.65 6.25
CA PHE A 185 -0.16 7.09 7.54
C PHE A 185 0.54 8.44 7.41
N ARG A 186 0.36 9.30 8.42
CA ARG A 186 1.21 10.48 8.56
C ARG A 186 2.62 9.97 8.89
N ARG A 187 3.62 10.38 8.11
CA ARG A 187 5.02 10.21 8.51
C ARG A 187 5.21 10.86 9.87
N ALA A 188 5.82 10.14 10.81
CA ALA A 188 6.30 10.75 12.04
C ALA A 188 7.30 11.86 11.65
N GLN A 189 7.09 13.07 12.19
CA GLN A 189 7.97 14.22 11.98
C GLN A 189 9.05 14.28 13.06
#